data_AF-A0A917MC59-F1
#
_entry.id   AF-A0A917MC59-F1
#
_cell.length_a   1.000
_cell.length_b   1.000
_cell.length_c   1.000
_cell.angle_alpha   90.00
_cell.angle_beta   90.00
_cell.angle_gamma   90.00
#
_symmetry.space_group_name_H-M   'P 1'
#
loop_
_entity.id
_entity.type
_entity.pdbx_description
1 polymer ?
#
loop_
_entity_poly.entity_id
_entity_poly.type
_entity_poly.pdbx_seq_one_letter_code
_entity_poly.pdbx_strand_id
1 'polypeptide(L)' 'MLIHGSVPLLIKIRLRTHDELIRQAKSLIVSCTCLSGYPACVEPIEEVGLLGKEQALQLFEEAEGKR' A
#
# COMPACT_ATOMS: atom_id res chain seq x y z
N MET A 1 -36.28 7.37 -10.07
CA MET A 1 -35.51 6.17 -10.49
C MET A 1 -34.18 6.60 -11.10
N LEU A 2 -33.19 7.10 -10.34
CA LEU A 2 -31.86 7.51 -10.86
C LEU A 2 -30.75 7.63 -9.77
N ILE A 3 -30.72 6.77 -8.74
CA ILE A 3 -29.63 6.81 -7.72
C ILE A 3 -28.88 5.48 -7.50
N HIS A 4 -29.19 4.41 -8.25
CA HIS A 4 -28.54 3.10 -8.05
C HIS A 4 -27.23 2.89 -8.83
N GLY A 5 -26.80 3.84 -9.68
CA GLY A 5 -25.61 3.67 -10.53
C GLY A 5 -24.32 4.37 -10.05
N SER A 6 -24.45 5.51 -9.37
CA SER A 6 -23.29 6.36 -9.04
C SER A 6 -22.49 5.84 -7.85
N VAL A 7 -23.17 5.29 -6.83
CA VAL A 7 -22.51 4.77 -5.61
C VAL A 7 -21.64 3.54 -5.91
N PRO A 8 -22.09 2.52 -6.68
CA PRO A 8 -21.23 1.40 -7.07
C PRO A 8 -20.02 1.83 -7.91
N LEU A 9 -20.19 2.83 -8.79
CA LEU A 9 -19.10 3.35 -9.63
C LEU A 9 -18.05 4.09 -8.79
N LEU A 10 -18.47 4.92 -7.84
CA LEU A 10 -17.58 5.64 -6.92
C LEU A 10 -16.76 4.68 -6.04
N ILE A 11 -17.40 3.63 -5.52
CA ILE A 11 -16.72 2.56 -4.77
C ILE A 11 -15.68 1.86 -5.67
N LYS A 12 -16.04 1.55 -6.92
CA LYS A 12 -15.15 0.89 -7.87
C LYS A 12 -13.96 1.75 -8.29
N ILE A 13 -14.15 3.06 -8.44
CA ILE A 13 -13.06 4.03 -8.71
C ILE A 13 -12.14 4.11 -7.50
N ARG A 14 -12.69 4.23 -6.28
CA ARG A 14 -11.91 4.27 -5.03
C ARG A 14 -11.06 3.02 -4.86
N LEU A 15 -11.62 1.84 -5.10
CA LEU A 15 -10.90 0.56 -5.03
C LEU A 15 -9.78 0.49 -6.07
N ARG A 16 -10.04 0.85 -7.34
CA ARG A 16 -8.99 0.86 -8.37
C ARG A 16 -7.85 1.81 -8.06
N THR A 17 -8.16 3.02 -7.57
CA THR A 17 -7.13 3.96 -7.14
C THR A 17 -6.37 3.42 -5.93
N HIS A 18 -7.05 2.77 -4.99
CA HIS A 18 -6.42 2.15 -3.83
C HIS A 18 -5.46 1.02 -4.25
N ASP A 19 -5.86 0.15 -5.18
CA ASP A 19 -5.03 -0.93 -5.70
C ASP A 19 -3.78 -0.39 -6.42
N GLU A 20 -3.93 0.65 -7.24
CA GLU A 20 -2.80 1.27 -7.93
C GLU A 20 -1.85 1.97 -6.95
N LEU A 21 -2.37 2.62 -5.91
CA LEU A 21 -1.56 3.23 -4.86
C LEU A 21 -0.77 2.18 -4.08
N ILE A 22 -1.40 1.06 -3.71
CA ILE A 22 -0.72 -0.06 -3.05
C ILE A 22 0.38 -0.62 -3.96
N ARG A 23 0.09 -0.80 -5.25
CA ARG A 23 1.06 -1.32 -6.22
C ARG A 23 2.28 -0.40 -6.35
N GLN A 24 2.06 0.91 -6.44
CA GLN A 24 3.13 1.90 -6.52
C GLN A 24 3.95 1.97 -5.23
N ALA A 25 3.29 1.94 -4.06
CA ALA A 25 3.95 1.91 -2.76
C ALA A 25 4.83 0.66 -2.60
N LYS A 26 4.30 -0.53 -2.94
CA LYS A 26 5.09 -1.78 -2.98
C LYS A 26 6.30 -1.66 -3.89
N SER A 27 6.14 -1.08 -5.08
CA SER A 27 7.26 -0.89 -6.03
C SER A 27 8.34 0.04 -5.45
N LEU A 28 7.97 1.11 -4.76
CA LEU A 28 8.92 2.01 -4.09
C LEU A 28 9.67 1.30 -2.95
N ILE A 29 8.96 0.53 -2.13
CA ILE A 29 9.58 -0.22 -1.03
C ILE A 29 10.54 -1.29 -1.57
N VAL A 30 10.13 -2.08 -2.57
CA VAL A 30 10.97 -3.14 -3.16
C VAL A 30 12.20 -2.57 -3.85
N SER A 31 12.06 -1.46 -4.58
CA SER A 31 13.19 -0.82 -5.29
C SER A 31 14.15 -0.05 -4.38
N CYS A 32 13.76 0.24 -3.13
CA CYS A 32 14.66 0.85 -2.16
C CYS A 32 15.82 -0.07 -1.81
N THR A 33 17.06 0.40 -1.97
CA THR A 33 18.30 -0.30 -1.58
C THR A 33 18.60 -0.21 -0.07
N CYS A 34 17.69 0.36 0.70
CA CYS A 34 17.78 0.45 2.15
C CYS A 34 17.62 -0.93 2.82
N LEU A 35 18.39 -1.15 3.88
CA LEU A 35 18.37 -2.40 4.65
C LEU A 35 17.05 -2.60 5.40
N SER A 36 16.52 -1.55 6.05
CA SER A 36 15.39 -1.69 6.98
C SER A 36 14.36 -0.57 6.93
N GLY A 37 14.74 0.61 6.41
CA GLY A 37 13.87 1.78 6.36
C GLY A 37 14.71 3.05 6.31
N TYR A 38 14.42 3.92 5.35
CA TYR A 38 14.91 5.30 5.29
C TYR A 38 13.64 6.18 5.11
N PRO A 39 13.63 7.47 5.47
CA PRO A 39 12.48 8.36 5.26
C PRO A 39 11.97 8.44 3.80
N ALA A 40 12.67 7.82 2.84
CA ALA A 40 12.24 7.69 1.46
C ALA A 40 11.26 6.53 1.18
N CYS A 41 11.08 5.56 2.10
CA CYS A 41 10.28 4.36 1.83
C CYS A 41 9.30 3.96 2.94
N VAL A 42 9.73 3.87 4.20
CA VAL A 42 8.91 3.35 5.31
C VAL A 42 9.14 4.06 6.65
N GLU A 43 10.05 5.04 6.72
CA GLU A 43 10.60 5.72 7.93
C GLU A 43 11.97 5.16 8.41
N PRO A 44 12.74 5.93 9.23
CA PRO A 44 14.02 5.48 9.78
C PRO A 44 13.91 4.22 10.64
N ILE A 45 14.99 3.44 10.69
CA ILE A 45 15.08 2.20 11.47
C ILE A 45 14.77 2.41 12.96
N GLU A 46 15.05 3.58 13.51
CA GLU A 46 14.79 3.95 14.91
C GLU A 46 13.28 3.97 15.25
N GLU A 47 12.41 4.19 14.26
CA GLU A 47 10.95 4.28 14.43
C GLU A 47 10.24 2.97 14.08
N VAL A 48 10.71 2.27 13.03
CA VAL A 48 10.03 1.07 12.50
C VAL A 48 10.77 -0.25 12.75
N GLY A 49 11.99 -0.19 13.30
CA GLY A 49 12.81 -1.37 13.56
C GLY A 49 13.38 -2.03 12.30
N LEU A 50 14.13 -3.12 12.51
CA LEU A 50 14.84 -3.84 11.43
C LEU A 50 13.91 -4.46 10.37
N LEU A 51 12.67 -4.80 10.78
CA LEU A 51 11.69 -5.50 9.96
C LEU A 51 10.63 -4.57 9.36
N GLY A 52 10.74 -3.25 9.55
CA GLY A 52 9.70 -2.30 9.12
C GLY A 52 9.33 -2.45 7.63
N LYS A 53 10.33 -2.69 6.79
CA LYS A 53 10.17 -2.97 5.35
C LYS A 53 9.34 -4.23 5.08
N GLU A 54 9.64 -5.32 5.77
CA GLU A 54 8.97 -6.62 5.57
C GLU A 54 7.54 -6.57 6.11
N GLN A 55 7.34 -5.93 7.26
CA GLN A 55 6.02 -5.73 7.85
C GLN A 55 5.12 -4.85 6.97
N ALA A 56 5.66 -3.78 6.37
CA ALA A 56 4.92 -2.96 5.42
C ALA A 56 4.48 -3.75 4.16
N LEU A 57 5.36 -4.61 3.63
CA LEU A 57 5.02 -5.48 2.51
C LEU A 57 3.92 -6.49 2.87
N GLN A 58 3.97 -7.08 4.07
CA GLN A 58 2.94 -7.98 4.57
C GLN A 58 1.58 -7.27 4.70
N LEU A 59 1.54 -6.06 5.26
CA LEU A 59 0.31 -5.26 5.34
C LEU A 59 -0.30 -4.99 3.97
N PHE A 60 0.53 -4.72 2.95
CA PHE A 60 0.05 -4.57 1.59
C PHE A 60 -0.46 -5.87 0.97
N GLU A 61 0.02 -7.04 1.38
CA GLU A 61 -0.53 -8.33 0.93
C GLU A 61 -1.89 -8.61 1.57
N GLU A 62 -2.03 -8.30 2.86
CA GLU A 62 -3.30 -8.39 3.59
C GLU A 62 -4.35 -7.42 3.02
N ALA A 63 -3.96 -6.18 2.71
CA ALA A 63 -4.84 -5.19 2.09
C ALA A 63 -5.30 -5.56 0.67
N GLU A 64 -4.53 -6.38 -0.06
CA GLU A 64 -4.91 -6.94 -1.36
C GLU A 64 -5.77 -8.22 -1.24
N GLY A 65 -6.03 -8.71 -0.01
CA GLY A 65 -6.76 -9.95 0.22
C GLY A 65 -6.01 -11.21 -0.24
N LYS A 66 -4.68 -11.16 -0.28
CA LYS A 66 -3.83 -12.28 -0.74
C LYS A 66 -3.44 -13.26 0.38
N ARG A 67 -4.10 -13.22 1.53
CA ARG A 67 -3.80 -14.03 2.71
C ARG A 67 -5.06 -14.61 3.35
#